data_AF-A0A5C7IDB4-F1
#
_entry.id   AF-A0A5C7IDB4-F1
#
_cell.length_a   1.000
_cell.length_b   1.000
_cell.length_c   1.000
_cell.angle_alpha   90.00
_cell.angle_beta   90.00
_cell.angle_gamma   90.00
#
_symmetry.space_group_name_H-M   'P 1'
#
loop_
_entity.id
_entity.type
_entity.pdbx_description
1 polymer ?
#
loop_
_entity_poly.entity_id
_entity_poly.type
_entity_poly.pdbx_seq_one_letter_code
_entity_poly.pdbx_strand_id
1 'polypeptide(L)'
;MDLKDPILENEASYPMLIRVITCERTSYFVQELGCTYILFFLFFLKMANFIHKEGPWNGRQIGGIPMLSNLVFKPMLVHKQDELYFTFEPFNNTVKTHIVLHQSGTIHRLVWNWKTTEWSILYTWPFDSCDHYAQCGANNNCRINKTPICECLKGFIPKAEDEWDTHGLSQSRKCIEKSPSDCPSGEGFLKLTAIKLPDFNWYNNSMNINECEAECFKNCSCRAYANSDVSGGSGCLMWFGDLIDIRECPPGFNWGQDIFLRVPASKLELKHRVSGIYEDWMFESFINILGLESRKEEASTVN
;
A
#
# COMPACT_ATOMS: atom_id res chain seq x y z
N MET A 1 -31.02 2.69 -48.97
CA MET A 1 -31.19 1.28 -49.34
C MET A 1 -29.97 0.55 -48.81
N ASP A 2 -30.22 -0.22 -47.76
CA ASP A 2 -29.45 -1.34 -47.21
C ASP A 2 -28.02 -1.58 -47.68
N LEU A 3 -27.11 -1.57 -46.71
CA LEU A 3 -26.18 -2.68 -46.54
C LEU A 3 -26.30 -3.17 -45.10
N LYS A 4 -26.81 -4.40 -44.96
CA LYS A 4 -26.94 -5.17 -43.73
C LYS A 4 -25.55 -5.62 -43.27
N ASP A 5 -25.19 -5.32 -42.03
CA ASP A 5 -24.15 -6.05 -41.30
C ASP A 5 -24.79 -7.30 -40.67
N PRO A 6 -24.28 -8.52 -40.95
CA PRO A 6 -24.71 -9.70 -40.24
C PRO A 6 -23.80 -10.00 -39.05
N ILE A 7 -24.44 -10.05 -37.86
CA ILE A 7 -24.25 -11.08 -36.84
C ILE A 7 -22.88 -11.10 -36.13
N LEU A 8 -22.78 -10.32 -35.04
CA LEU A 8 -21.94 -10.63 -33.87
C LEU A 8 -22.74 -11.58 -32.96
N GLU A 9 -22.81 -12.86 -33.32
CA GLU A 9 -23.19 -13.94 -32.41
C GLU A 9 -21.99 -14.86 -32.21
N ASN A 10 -21.54 -14.91 -30.95
CA ASN A 10 -20.54 -15.81 -30.32
C ASN A 10 -19.26 -15.11 -29.83
N GLU A 11 -19.41 -14.24 -28.84
CA GLU A 11 -18.35 -14.07 -27.85
C GLU A 11 -18.68 -14.94 -26.63
N ALA A 12 -18.09 -16.13 -26.61
CA ALA A 12 -17.96 -16.91 -25.40
C ALA A 12 -17.31 -16.03 -24.33
N SER A 13 -18.03 -15.86 -23.21
CA SER A 13 -17.57 -15.15 -22.02
C SER A 13 -16.39 -15.88 -21.39
N TYR A 14 -15.17 -15.63 -21.87
CA TYR A 14 -13.95 -16.04 -21.19
C TYR A 14 -13.68 -15.11 -20.01
N PRO A 15 -13.36 -15.61 -18.80
CA PRO A 15 -12.81 -14.77 -17.75
C PRO A 15 -11.50 -14.17 -18.28
N MET A 16 -11.40 -12.84 -18.26
CA MET A 16 -10.18 -12.12 -18.63
C MET A 16 -9.07 -12.57 -17.67
N LEU A 17 -8.16 -13.40 -18.18
CA LEU A 17 -7.08 -14.02 -17.42
C LEU A 17 -5.88 -13.08 -17.39
N ILE A 18 -5.71 -12.32 -16.30
CA ILE A 18 -4.52 -11.49 -16.10
C ILE A 18 -3.40 -12.38 -15.57
N ARG A 19 -2.69 -13.10 -16.47
CA ARG A 19 -1.58 -13.98 -16.09
C ARG A 19 -0.40 -13.17 -15.57
N VAL A 20 -0.03 -13.41 -14.31
CA VAL A 20 1.18 -12.89 -13.69
C VAL A 20 2.19 -14.05 -13.54
N ILE A 21 3.10 -14.20 -14.51
CA ILE A 21 4.16 -15.25 -14.48
C ILE A 21 5.36 -14.71 -13.67
N THR A 22 6.42 -15.48 -13.29
CA THR A 22 7.63 -15.02 -12.53
C THR A 22 9.04 -15.21 -13.21
N CYS A 23 10.04 -14.27 -13.13
CA CYS A 23 11.47 -14.42 -13.53
C CYS A 23 12.48 -13.30 -13.09
N GLU A 24 13.72 -13.70 -12.77
CA GLU A 24 14.84 -12.90 -12.22
C GLU A 24 15.72 -12.17 -13.25
N ARG A 25 16.29 -11.03 -12.82
CA ARG A 25 17.39 -10.20 -13.38
C ARG A 25 17.12 -9.29 -14.60
N THR A 26 17.02 -8.00 -14.26
CA THR A 26 17.38 -6.76 -15.00
C THR A 26 17.56 -6.79 -16.53
N SER A 27 16.72 -5.95 -17.17
CA SER A 27 16.93 -5.06 -18.34
C SER A 27 15.95 -5.31 -19.48
N TYR A 28 15.13 -4.29 -19.76
CA TYR A 28 13.99 -4.25 -20.68
C TYR A 28 14.39 -4.34 -22.17
N PHE A 29 13.52 -4.95 -22.99
CA PHE A 29 12.98 -4.46 -24.29
C PHE A 29 12.26 -5.63 -24.98
N VAL A 30 10.95 -5.49 -25.26
CA VAL A 30 10.15 -6.53 -25.94
C VAL A 30 10.24 -6.32 -27.44
N GLN A 31 11.01 -7.17 -28.11
CA GLN A 31 10.82 -7.49 -29.52
C GLN A 31 10.64 -9.01 -29.60
N GLU A 32 9.64 -9.44 -30.38
CA GLU A 32 9.24 -10.84 -30.55
C GLU A 32 10.46 -11.75 -30.78
N LEU A 33 10.63 -12.75 -29.90
CA LEU A 33 11.08 -14.12 -30.16
C LEU A 33 11.43 -14.81 -28.82
N GLY A 34 10.65 -15.84 -28.46
CA GLY A 34 11.02 -16.97 -27.59
C GLY A 34 11.79 -16.70 -26.28
N CYS A 35 11.09 -16.36 -25.20
CA CYS A 35 11.57 -16.60 -23.84
C CYS A 35 10.45 -17.15 -22.95
N THR A 36 10.64 -18.37 -22.47
CA THR A 36 9.81 -19.12 -21.54
C THR A 36 9.99 -18.59 -20.11
N TYR A 37 8.88 -18.21 -19.46
CA TYR A 37 8.68 -17.85 -18.04
C TYR A 37 9.17 -16.43 -17.62
N ILE A 38 8.24 -15.51 -17.25
CA ILE A 38 8.48 -14.05 -17.00
C ILE A 38 7.65 -13.46 -15.83
N LEU A 39 8.30 -12.77 -14.85
CA LEU A 39 7.77 -11.91 -13.74
C LEU A 39 6.91 -10.77 -14.23
N PHE A 40 5.61 -10.84 -13.92
CA PHE A 40 4.69 -9.73 -13.99
C PHE A 40 4.44 -9.18 -12.59
N PHE A 41 4.72 -7.91 -12.39
CA PHE A 41 3.85 -7.10 -11.56
C PHE A 41 2.87 -6.47 -12.55
N LEU A 42 1.63 -6.25 -12.16
CA LEU A 42 0.76 -5.43 -13.00
C LEU A 42 1.38 -4.03 -13.05
N PHE A 43 1.87 -3.66 -14.22
CA PHE A 43 2.40 -2.34 -14.49
C PHE A 43 1.64 -1.85 -15.71
N PHE A 44 0.81 -0.83 -15.53
CA PHE A 44 0.15 -0.22 -16.67
C PHE A 44 1.00 0.93 -17.18
N LEU A 45 1.61 0.68 -18.33
CA LEU A 45 2.45 1.62 -19.05
C LEU A 45 1.61 2.35 -20.10
N LYS A 46 1.66 3.68 -20.07
CA LYS A 46 1.29 4.50 -21.23
C LYS A 46 2.54 5.20 -21.72
N MET A 47 2.98 4.87 -22.94
CA MET A 47 4.17 5.48 -23.56
C MET A 47 5.39 5.47 -22.61
N ALA A 48 5.72 4.30 -22.06
CA ALA A 48 6.85 4.07 -21.13
C ALA A 48 6.78 4.74 -19.74
N ASN A 49 5.67 5.39 -19.36
CA ASN A 49 5.47 5.91 -18.00
C ASN A 49 4.55 5.00 -17.17
N PHE A 50 4.95 4.68 -15.94
CA PHE A 50 4.13 3.97 -14.96
C PHE A 50 2.99 4.87 -14.48
N ILE A 51 1.74 4.44 -14.64
CA ILE A 51 0.57 5.21 -14.18
C ILE A 51 0.22 4.89 -12.73
N HIS A 52 0.31 3.60 -12.37
CA HIS A 52 -0.02 3.07 -11.05
C HIS A 52 0.68 1.73 -10.86
N LYS A 53 0.73 1.28 -9.61
CA LYS A 53 1.29 -0.01 -9.21
C LYS A 53 0.45 -0.58 -8.07
N GLU A 54 0.18 -1.88 -8.12
CA GLU A 54 -0.65 -2.56 -7.15
C GLU A 54 0.17 -3.06 -5.95
N GLY A 55 1.50 -3.05 -6.06
CA GLY A 55 2.42 -3.51 -5.02
C GLY A 55 2.68 -5.02 -5.08
N PRO A 56 3.52 -5.55 -4.18
CA PRO A 56 3.89 -6.96 -4.19
C PRO A 56 2.80 -7.87 -3.64
N TRP A 57 2.89 -9.15 -4.01
CA TRP A 57 2.24 -10.24 -3.30
C TRP A 57 2.79 -10.33 -1.87
N ASN A 58 1.90 -10.42 -0.88
CA ASN A 58 2.28 -10.45 0.53
C ASN A 58 2.00 -11.79 1.21
N GLY A 59 1.82 -12.88 0.46
CA GLY A 59 1.43 -14.18 1.03
C GLY A 59 -0.08 -14.37 1.23
N ARG A 60 -0.88 -13.29 1.11
CA ARG A 60 -2.35 -13.34 1.21
C ARG A 60 -3.07 -12.65 0.06
N GLN A 61 -2.59 -11.47 -0.34
CA GLN A 61 -3.15 -10.65 -1.41
C GLN A 61 -2.06 -9.80 -2.07
N ILE A 62 -2.40 -9.14 -3.17
CA ILE A 62 -1.57 -8.08 -3.73
C ILE A 62 -1.76 -6.82 -2.86
N GLY A 63 -0.67 -6.21 -2.42
CA GLY A 63 -0.66 -5.23 -1.33
C GLY A 63 -1.63 -4.05 -1.47
N GLY A 64 -1.84 -3.55 -2.69
CA GLY A 64 -2.71 -2.41 -3.01
C GLY A 64 -4.04 -2.80 -3.65
N ILE A 65 -4.41 -4.09 -3.66
CA ILE A 65 -5.69 -4.55 -4.21
C ILE A 65 -6.61 -4.98 -3.07
N PRO A 66 -7.80 -4.36 -2.91
CA PRO A 66 -8.81 -4.84 -1.99
C PRO A 66 -9.33 -6.23 -2.39
N MET A 67 -9.29 -7.20 -1.49
CA MET A 67 -9.84 -8.55 -1.68
C MET A 67 -11.23 -8.72 -1.06
N LEU A 68 -12.02 -7.65 -1.02
CA LEU A 68 -13.39 -7.66 -0.47
C LEU A 68 -14.40 -8.18 -1.49
N SER A 69 -15.12 -9.24 -1.12
CA SER A 69 -16.30 -9.67 -1.87
C SER A 69 -17.43 -8.64 -1.71
N ASN A 70 -18.23 -8.49 -2.76
CA ASN A 70 -19.43 -7.66 -2.74
C ASN A 70 -20.57 -8.35 -3.51
N LEU A 71 -21.71 -7.67 -3.64
CA LEU A 71 -22.91 -8.21 -4.30
C LEU A 71 -22.76 -8.40 -5.83
N VAL A 72 -21.63 -7.99 -6.41
CA VAL A 72 -21.36 -8.12 -7.85
C VAL A 72 -20.33 -9.23 -8.12
N PHE A 73 -19.23 -9.27 -7.36
CA PHE A 73 -18.17 -10.25 -7.58
C PHE A 73 -17.46 -10.67 -6.31
N LYS A 74 -16.86 -11.85 -6.36
CA LYS A 74 -15.96 -12.42 -5.37
C LYS A 74 -14.54 -12.41 -5.97
N PRO A 75 -13.64 -11.53 -5.50
CA PRO A 75 -12.27 -11.51 -6.00
C PRO A 75 -11.53 -12.76 -5.53
N MET A 76 -10.69 -13.29 -6.41
CA MET A 76 -9.91 -14.49 -6.16
C MET A 76 -8.48 -14.25 -6.64
N LEU A 77 -7.53 -14.77 -5.88
CA LEU A 77 -6.16 -14.85 -6.33
C LEU A 77 -5.78 -16.32 -6.43
N VAL A 78 -5.25 -16.70 -7.58
CA VAL A 78 -4.76 -18.05 -7.82
C VAL A 78 -3.25 -18.01 -7.74
N HIS A 79 -2.69 -18.83 -6.85
CA HIS A 79 -1.26 -19.04 -6.70
C HIS A 79 -0.96 -20.53 -6.83
N LYS A 80 -0.24 -20.89 -7.89
CA LYS A 80 0.31 -22.22 -8.19
C LYS A 80 1.79 -22.06 -8.49
N GLN A 81 2.52 -23.18 -8.62
CA GLN A 81 3.97 -23.19 -8.86
C GLN A 81 4.43 -22.21 -9.94
N ASP A 82 3.71 -22.12 -11.07
CA ASP A 82 4.08 -21.27 -12.21
C ASP A 82 3.03 -20.19 -12.55
N GLU A 83 1.98 -20.07 -11.73
CA GLU A 83 0.86 -19.16 -12.00
C GLU A 83 0.52 -18.35 -10.76
N LEU A 84 0.77 -17.04 -10.82
CA LEU A 84 0.11 -16.09 -9.93
C LEU A 84 -0.86 -15.30 -10.81
N TYR A 85 -2.13 -15.15 -10.43
CA TYR A 85 -3.02 -14.24 -11.15
C TYR A 85 -4.23 -13.86 -10.33
N PHE A 86 -4.73 -12.66 -10.62
CA PHE A 86 -6.02 -12.19 -10.14
C PHE A 86 -7.13 -12.66 -11.07
N THR A 87 -8.22 -13.14 -10.48
CA THR A 87 -9.46 -13.48 -11.15
C THR A 87 -10.65 -13.13 -10.26
N PHE A 88 -11.86 -13.31 -10.74
CA PHE A 88 -13.06 -13.12 -9.94
C PHE A 88 -14.19 -14.03 -10.42
N GLU A 89 -15.08 -14.35 -9.51
CA GLU A 89 -16.36 -14.99 -9.82
C GLU A 89 -17.49 -13.97 -9.67
N PRO A 90 -18.53 -14.01 -10.52
CA PRO A 90 -19.77 -13.28 -10.24
C PRO A 90 -20.35 -13.71 -8.88
N PHE A 91 -20.99 -12.79 -8.17
CA PHE A 91 -21.57 -13.10 -6.86
C PHE A 91 -22.61 -14.23 -6.93
N ASN A 92 -23.39 -14.26 -8.03
CA ASN A 92 -24.32 -15.32 -8.39
C ASN A 92 -24.48 -15.40 -9.93
N ASN A 93 -25.26 -16.37 -10.40
CA ASN A 93 -25.44 -16.62 -11.84
C ASN A 93 -26.27 -15.55 -12.58
N THR A 94 -26.92 -14.61 -11.88
CA THR A 94 -27.73 -13.54 -12.51
C THR A 94 -26.91 -12.27 -12.76
N VAL A 95 -25.76 -12.14 -12.10
CA VAL A 95 -24.83 -11.03 -12.31
C VAL A 95 -23.94 -11.33 -13.52
N LYS A 96 -23.91 -10.38 -14.46
CA LYS A 96 -22.89 -10.34 -15.53
C LYS A 96 -21.96 -9.16 -15.26
N THR A 97 -20.67 -9.43 -15.20
CA THR A 97 -19.64 -8.41 -14.97
C THR A 97 -18.34 -8.80 -15.67
N HIS A 98 -17.64 -7.82 -16.21
CA HIS A 98 -16.27 -7.98 -16.70
C HIS A 98 -15.42 -6.75 -16.35
N ILE A 99 -14.12 -6.87 -16.56
CA ILE A 99 -13.17 -5.76 -16.45
C ILE A 99 -12.75 -5.40 -17.87
N VAL A 100 -12.60 -4.11 -18.16
CA VAL A 100 -12.07 -3.61 -19.43
C VAL A 100 -10.96 -2.59 -19.16
N LEU A 101 -9.90 -2.65 -19.96
CA LEU A 101 -8.87 -1.61 -19.98
C LEU A 101 -9.29 -0.53 -20.98
N HIS A 102 -9.47 0.70 -20.49
CA HIS A 102 -9.80 1.85 -21.33
C HIS A 102 -8.53 2.47 -21.93
N GLN A 103 -8.66 3.10 -23.09
CA GLN A 103 -7.54 3.71 -23.84
C GLN A 103 -6.82 4.83 -23.07
N SER A 104 -7.46 5.41 -22.05
CA SER A 104 -6.83 6.37 -21.14
C SER A 104 -5.77 5.74 -20.24
N GLY A 105 -5.77 4.41 -20.07
CA GLY A 105 -4.98 3.68 -19.07
C GLY A 105 -5.72 3.40 -17.77
N THR A 106 -7.04 3.65 -17.72
CA THR A 106 -7.88 3.31 -16.57
C THR A 106 -8.56 1.96 -16.75
N ILE A 107 -8.77 1.24 -15.65
CA ILE A 107 -9.47 -0.04 -15.62
C ILE A 107 -10.91 0.21 -15.20
N HIS A 108 -11.88 -0.23 -16.00
CA HIS A 108 -13.30 -0.15 -15.65
C HIS A 108 -13.82 -1.54 -15.31
N ARG A 109 -14.53 -1.67 -14.20
CA ARG A 109 -15.40 -2.83 -13.97
C ARG A 109 -16.81 -2.49 -14.44
N LEU A 110 -17.31 -3.27 -15.38
CA LEU A 110 -18.66 -3.11 -15.91
C LEU A 110 -19.59 -4.15 -15.30
N VAL A 111 -20.84 -3.76 -15.09
CA VAL A 111 -21.93 -4.64 -14.67
C VAL A 111 -23.10 -4.46 -15.63
N TRP A 112 -23.73 -5.57 -16.03
CA TRP A 112 -24.86 -5.53 -16.94
C TRP A 112 -26.12 -5.05 -16.22
N ASN A 113 -26.74 -4.00 -16.73
CA ASN A 113 -28.01 -3.51 -16.24
C ASN A 113 -29.17 -4.15 -17.02
N TRP A 114 -29.88 -5.07 -16.38
CA TRP A 114 -31.00 -5.78 -16.99
C TRP A 114 -32.21 -4.88 -17.31
N LYS A 115 -32.34 -3.71 -16.67
CA LYS A 115 -33.46 -2.78 -16.93
C LYS A 115 -33.25 -1.95 -18.19
N THR A 116 -32.03 -1.48 -18.42
CA THR A 116 -31.67 -0.63 -19.55
C THR A 116 -30.97 -1.37 -20.67
N THR A 117 -30.65 -2.67 -20.48
CA THR A 117 -29.96 -3.52 -21.44
C THR A 117 -28.61 -2.95 -21.89
N GLU A 118 -27.87 -2.36 -20.96
CA GLU A 118 -26.57 -1.74 -21.21
C GLU A 118 -25.54 -2.10 -20.13
N TRP A 119 -24.26 -1.90 -20.46
CA TRP A 119 -23.18 -2.00 -19.48
C TRP A 119 -23.05 -0.70 -18.68
N SER A 120 -23.15 -0.80 -17.36
CA SER A 120 -22.89 0.31 -16.44
C SER A 120 -21.52 0.17 -15.79
N ILE A 121 -20.80 1.27 -15.63
CA ILE A 121 -19.53 1.29 -14.89
C ILE A 121 -19.85 1.17 -13.39
N LEU A 122 -19.36 0.09 -12.77
CA LEU A 122 -19.43 -0.08 -11.32
C LEU A 122 -18.33 0.72 -10.61
N TYR A 123 -17.10 0.62 -11.12
CA TYR A 123 -15.99 1.42 -10.65
C TYR A 123 -14.93 1.61 -11.74
N THR A 124 -14.13 2.66 -11.55
CA THR A 124 -12.92 2.94 -12.32
C THR A 124 -11.73 2.87 -11.38
N TRP A 125 -10.64 2.29 -11.86
CA TRP A 125 -9.35 2.26 -11.18
C TRP A 125 -8.27 2.93 -12.05
N PRO A 126 -7.34 3.74 -11.51
CA PRO A 126 -7.14 4.19 -10.12
C PRO A 126 -8.39 4.71 -9.39
N PHE A 127 -8.59 4.37 -8.11
CA PHE A 127 -9.78 4.80 -7.35
C PHE A 127 -9.70 6.27 -6.94
N ASP A 128 -8.50 6.75 -6.66
CA ASP A 128 -8.23 8.14 -6.28
C ASP A 128 -6.77 8.51 -6.57
N SER A 129 -6.39 9.74 -6.22
CA SER A 129 -5.07 10.27 -6.55
C SER A 129 -3.90 9.48 -5.93
N CYS A 130 -4.08 8.84 -4.78
CA CYS A 130 -3.02 8.08 -4.12
C CYS A 130 -2.69 6.75 -4.80
N ASP A 131 -3.50 6.29 -5.76
CA ASP A 131 -3.23 5.09 -6.55
C ASP A 131 -2.26 5.39 -7.69
N HIS A 132 -2.09 6.67 -8.04
CA HIS A 132 -1.08 7.08 -9.00
C HIS A 132 0.32 6.81 -8.46
N TYR A 133 1.14 6.22 -9.32
CA TYR A 133 2.50 5.85 -8.95
C TYR A 133 3.28 7.09 -8.49
N ALA A 134 3.90 6.98 -7.32
CA ALA A 134 4.73 8.02 -6.73
C ALA A 134 4.02 9.38 -6.54
N GLN A 135 2.69 9.40 -6.36
CA GLN A 135 1.88 10.61 -6.18
C GLN A 135 2.49 11.61 -5.18
N CYS A 136 2.96 11.13 -4.03
CA CYS A 136 3.54 12.00 -2.98
C CYS A 136 5.06 12.17 -3.05
N GLY A 137 5.75 11.52 -3.98
CA GLY A 137 7.20 11.49 -4.03
C GLY A 137 7.86 10.67 -2.92
N ALA A 138 9.19 10.79 -2.82
CA ALA A 138 10.03 10.01 -1.92
C ALA A 138 9.79 10.34 -0.43
N ASN A 139 9.80 9.31 0.41
CA ASN A 139 9.69 9.37 1.86
C ASN A 139 8.42 10.06 2.38
N ASN A 140 7.34 9.99 1.61
CA ASN A 140 6.01 10.48 1.96
C ASN A 140 5.02 9.32 2.07
N ASN A 141 4.00 9.50 2.89
CA ASN A 141 2.82 8.66 2.92
C ASN A 141 1.65 9.37 2.23
N CYS A 142 1.00 8.70 1.28
CA CYS A 142 -0.23 9.20 0.68
C CYS A 142 -1.46 8.79 1.50
N ARG A 143 -2.18 9.80 2.02
CA ARG A 143 -3.36 9.63 2.88
C ARG A 143 -4.53 10.40 2.28
N ILE A 144 -5.38 9.70 1.52
CA ILE A 144 -6.48 10.33 0.78
C ILE A 144 -7.47 11.12 1.67
N ASN A 145 -7.56 10.76 2.95
CA ASN A 145 -8.46 11.40 3.93
C ASN A 145 -7.81 12.53 4.74
N LYS A 146 -6.64 13.03 4.32
CA LYS A 146 -5.92 14.11 5.00
C LYS A 146 -5.70 15.29 4.07
N THR A 147 -5.58 16.48 4.68
CA THR A 147 -5.18 17.71 4.00
C THR A 147 -3.97 18.28 4.75
N PRO A 148 -2.77 18.32 4.14
CA PRO A 148 -2.46 17.86 2.77
C PRO A 148 -2.56 16.32 2.62
N ILE A 149 -2.78 15.84 1.39
CA ILE A 149 -2.87 14.40 1.08
C ILE A 149 -1.52 13.68 1.24
N CYS A 150 -0.42 14.43 1.20
CA CYS A 150 0.94 13.93 1.31
C CYS A 150 1.59 14.47 2.57
N GLU A 151 2.08 13.56 3.40
CA GLU A 151 2.76 13.86 4.65
C GLU A 151 4.10 13.13 4.68
N CYS A 152 5.17 13.81 5.13
CA CYS A 152 6.44 13.15 5.34
C CYS A 152 6.28 11.98 6.32
N LEU A 153 6.95 10.88 6.02
CA LEU A 153 7.06 9.78 6.98
C LEU A 153 7.71 10.29 8.27
N LYS A 154 7.30 9.72 9.41
CA LYS A 154 7.88 10.09 10.70
C LYS A 154 9.40 9.86 10.67
N GLY A 155 10.16 10.88 11.07
CA GLY A 155 11.64 10.87 10.98
C GLY A 155 12.18 11.71 9.81
N PHE A 156 11.33 12.01 8.83
CA PHE A 156 11.65 12.87 7.69
C PHE A 156 11.04 14.25 7.87
N ILE A 157 11.64 15.23 7.20
CA ILE A 157 11.17 16.62 7.15
C ILE A 157 11.10 17.09 5.69
N PRO A 158 10.20 18.05 5.36
CA PRO A 158 10.20 18.66 4.04
C PRO A 158 11.56 19.29 3.74
N LYS A 159 12.02 19.18 2.50
CA LYS A 159 13.20 19.91 2.03
C LYS A 159 12.88 21.43 2.08
N ALA A 160 13.82 22.23 2.57
CA ALA A 160 13.61 23.68 2.81
C ALA A 160 13.12 24.47 1.58
N GLU A 161 13.51 24.05 0.37
CA GLU A 161 13.04 24.67 -0.90
C GLU A 161 11.54 24.43 -1.16
N ASP A 162 10.94 23.40 -0.56
CA ASP A 162 9.50 23.08 -0.65
C ASP A 162 8.67 23.78 0.45
N GLU A 163 9.30 24.56 1.35
CA GLU A 163 8.60 25.32 2.41
C GLU A 163 7.88 26.58 1.87
N TRP A 164 8.32 27.13 0.73
CA TRP A 164 7.72 28.33 0.12
C TRP A 164 6.42 28.09 -0.63
N ASP A 165 5.91 26.86 -0.63
CA ASP A 165 4.56 26.60 -1.12
C ASP A 165 3.53 27.04 -0.08
N THR A 166 3.23 28.34 -0.10
CA THR A 166 2.43 29.13 0.85
C THR A 166 0.99 28.65 1.04
N HIS A 167 0.55 27.65 0.28
CA HIS A 167 -0.78 27.07 0.38
C HIS A 167 -0.79 25.56 0.69
N GLY A 168 0.38 24.91 0.80
CA GLY A 168 0.49 23.47 1.02
C GLY A 168 -0.19 22.62 -0.06
N LEU A 169 -0.21 23.13 -1.29
CA LEU A 169 -0.90 22.55 -2.44
C LEU A 169 0.02 21.67 -3.31
N SER A 170 1.33 21.70 -3.09
CA SER A 170 2.28 20.82 -3.73
C SER A 170 1.99 19.39 -3.29
N GLN A 171 1.40 18.64 -4.20
CA GLN A 171 1.05 17.24 -4.03
C GLN A 171 2.28 16.33 -3.95
N SER A 172 3.50 16.84 -4.15
CA SER A 172 4.74 16.07 -4.12
C SER A 172 5.86 16.88 -3.46
N ARG A 173 5.99 16.78 -2.14
CA ARG A 173 7.10 17.37 -1.39
C ARG A 173 8.22 16.36 -1.29
N LYS A 174 9.48 16.76 -1.48
CA LYS A 174 10.59 15.86 -1.18
C LYS A 174 10.83 15.88 0.32
N CYS A 175 10.67 14.72 0.94
CA CYS A 175 10.98 14.54 2.35
C CYS A 175 12.39 13.97 2.47
N ILE A 176 13.24 14.71 3.18
CA ILE A 176 14.62 14.33 3.47
C ILE A 176 14.75 13.93 4.93
N GLU A 177 15.80 13.18 5.23
CA GLU A 177 16.09 12.85 6.62
C GLU A 177 16.43 14.11 7.40
N LYS A 178 15.90 14.20 8.62
CA LYS A 178 16.21 15.30 9.51
C LYS A 178 17.70 15.32 9.90
N SER A 179 18.38 14.18 9.83
CA SER A 179 19.82 14.03 10.07
C SER A 179 20.41 13.03 9.08
N PRO A 180 21.37 13.40 8.23
CA PRO A 180 22.12 12.45 7.42
C PRO A 180 22.82 11.44 8.36
N SER A 181 22.54 10.16 8.17
CA SER A 181 22.88 9.08 9.09
C SER A 181 24.40 8.83 9.22
N ASP A 182 25.00 9.28 10.33
CA ASP A 182 26.11 8.57 10.99
C ASP A 182 25.48 7.65 12.04
N CYS A 183 24.97 6.50 11.60
CA CYS A 183 24.32 5.40 12.36
C CYS A 183 24.29 5.59 13.90
N PRO A 184 23.39 6.45 14.43
CA PRO A 184 23.49 6.89 15.80
C PRO A 184 23.05 5.79 16.77
N SER A 185 23.69 5.74 17.94
CA SER A 185 23.17 4.99 19.09
C SER A 185 21.76 5.47 19.45
N GLY A 186 20.82 4.53 19.60
CA GLY A 186 19.44 4.82 20.02
C GLY A 186 18.40 4.86 18.90
N GLU A 187 18.75 4.55 17.65
CA GLU A 187 17.72 4.31 16.62
C GLU A 187 16.85 3.08 16.95
N GLY A 188 15.71 3.00 16.30
CA GLY A 188 14.88 1.81 16.30
C GLY A 188 13.82 1.89 15.22
N PHE A 189 12.80 1.04 15.33
CA PHE A 189 11.83 0.87 14.26
C PHE A 189 10.43 1.29 14.68
N LEU A 190 9.83 2.15 13.87
CA LEU A 190 8.45 2.54 13.97
C LEU A 190 7.61 1.69 13.02
N LYS A 191 6.66 0.97 13.59
CA LYS A 191 5.65 0.23 12.83
C LYS A 191 4.61 1.18 12.21
N LEU A 192 4.50 1.14 10.88
CA LEU A 192 3.40 1.73 10.10
C LEU A 192 2.50 0.60 9.62
N THR A 193 1.20 0.73 9.82
CA THR A 193 0.24 -0.35 9.60
C THR A 193 -0.62 -0.14 8.37
N ALA A 194 -1.02 -1.24 7.73
CA ALA A 194 -1.96 -1.25 6.61
C ALA A 194 -1.56 -0.28 5.49
N ILE A 195 -0.31 -0.40 5.02
CA ILE A 195 0.18 0.38 3.89
C ILE A 195 0.38 -0.49 2.65
N LYS A 196 0.25 0.12 1.48
CA LYS A 196 0.85 -0.41 0.26
C LYS A 196 2.37 -0.24 0.40
N LEU A 197 3.10 -1.35 0.31
CA LEU A 197 4.55 -1.33 0.44
C LEU A 197 5.20 -0.57 -0.71
N PRO A 198 6.30 0.16 -0.43
CA PRO A 198 7.12 0.78 -1.45
C PRO A 198 7.86 -0.25 -2.31
N ASP A 199 8.46 0.23 -3.39
CA ASP A 199 9.34 -0.55 -4.26
C ASP A 199 10.54 -1.08 -3.49
N PHE A 200 10.61 -2.40 -3.31
CA PHE A 200 11.68 -3.08 -2.58
C PHE A 200 12.84 -3.42 -3.51
N ASN A 201 14.05 -3.41 -2.94
CA ASN A 201 15.29 -3.69 -3.67
C ASN A 201 16.02 -4.93 -3.14
N TRP A 202 15.56 -5.50 -2.03
CA TRP A 202 16.16 -6.68 -1.42
C TRP A 202 15.11 -7.55 -0.75
N TYR A 203 15.25 -8.87 -0.90
CA TYR A 203 14.37 -9.85 -0.30
C TYR A 203 15.12 -11.10 0.16
N ASN A 204 14.60 -11.77 1.18
CA ASN A 204 15.06 -13.09 1.62
C ASN A 204 13.88 -13.88 2.23
N ASN A 205 13.50 -14.97 1.59
CA ASN A 205 12.33 -15.77 2.00
C ASN A 205 12.57 -16.67 3.23
N SER A 206 13.82 -16.89 3.62
CA SER A 206 14.17 -17.80 4.72
C SER A 206 14.17 -17.10 6.08
N MET A 207 14.36 -15.78 6.11
CA MET A 207 14.43 -15.02 7.35
C MET A 207 13.07 -14.88 8.01
N ASN A 208 13.02 -14.87 9.33
CA ASN A 208 11.86 -14.40 10.08
C ASN A 208 11.95 -12.89 10.36
N ILE A 209 10.86 -12.30 10.86
CA ILE A 209 10.80 -10.85 11.10
C ILE A 209 11.86 -10.32 12.09
N ASN A 210 12.24 -11.13 13.10
CA ASN A 210 13.25 -10.71 14.08
C ASN A 210 14.67 -10.74 13.48
N GLU A 211 14.96 -11.73 12.64
CA GLU A 211 16.20 -11.77 11.86
C GLU A 211 16.25 -10.61 10.87
N CYS A 212 15.13 -10.32 10.21
CA CYS A 212 14.98 -9.19 9.31
C CYS A 212 15.27 -7.85 10.01
N GLU A 213 14.72 -7.67 11.22
CA GLU A 213 15.02 -6.51 12.07
C GLU A 213 16.50 -6.44 12.42
N ALA A 214 17.10 -7.53 12.88
CA ALA A 214 18.50 -7.57 13.29
C ALA A 214 19.45 -7.27 12.12
N GLU A 215 19.17 -7.79 10.93
CA GLU A 215 19.97 -7.51 9.72
C GLU A 215 19.80 -6.06 9.24
N CYS A 216 18.58 -5.54 9.26
CA CYS A 216 18.34 -4.13 8.94
C CYS A 216 19.05 -3.21 9.94
N PHE A 217 19.04 -3.56 11.23
CA PHE A 217 19.69 -2.74 12.27
C PHE A 217 21.21 -2.67 12.09
N LYS A 218 21.87 -3.79 11.73
CA LYS A 218 23.31 -3.86 11.44
C LYS A 218 23.73 -3.00 10.24
N ASN A 219 22.84 -2.83 9.26
CA ASN A 219 23.12 -2.06 8.06
C ASN A 219 22.52 -0.66 8.17
N CYS A 220 23.38 0.34 8.41
CA CYS A 220 22.98 1.74 8.59
C CYS A 220 22.30 2.37 7.37
N SER A 221 22.48 1.79 6.18
CA SER A 221 21.75 2.21 4.99
C SER A 221 20.33 1.65 4.94
N CYS A 222 20.00 0.65 5.75
CA CYS A 222 18.64 0.10 5.80
C CYS A 222 17.68 1.14 6.38
N ARG A 223 16.64 1.49 5.62
CA ARG A 223 15.63 2.49 5.96
C ARG A 223 14.35 1.88 6.49
N ALA A 224 14.01 0.66 6.05
CA ALA A 224 12.83 -0.04 6.49
C ALA A 224 12.95 -1.54 6.27
N TYR A 225 12.11 -2.30 6.96
CA TYR A 225 11.92 -3.73 6.70
C TYR A 225 10.45 -4.16 6.85
N ALA A 226 10.08 -5.30 6.28
CA ALA A 226 8.76 -5.92 6.40
C ALA A 226 8.84 -7.42 6.14
N ASN A 227 7.79 -8.17 6.51
CA ASN A 227 7.64 -9.55 6.03
C ASN A 227 7.32 -9.55 4.53
N SER A 228 7.81 -10.57 3.81
CA SER A 228 7.35 -10.83 2.43
C SER A 228 6.06 -11.66 2.41
N ASP A 229 5.86 -12.52 3.41
CA ASP A 229 4.66 -13.33 3.58
C ASP A 229 4.02 -13.08 4.95
N VAL A 230 2.87 -12.39 4.95
CA VAL A 230 2.10 -12.08 6.17
C VAL A 230 1.27 -13.26 6.68
N SER A 231 0.99 -14.26 5.84
CA SER A 231 0.22 -15.46 6.23
C SER A 231 1.09 -16.39 7.07
N GLY A 232 2.35 -16.57 6.65
CA GLY A 232 3.35 -17.36 7.39
C GLY A 232 4.13 -16.56 8.43
N GLY A 233 4.08 -15.22 8.37
CA GLY A 233 4.95 -14.37 9.18
C GLY A 233 6.43 -14.57 8.83
N SER A 234 6.71 -14.86 7.57
CA SER A 234 8.01 -15.31 7.09
C SER A 234 8.51 -14.49 5.91
N GLY A 235 9.80 -14.63 5.68
CA GLY A 235 10.57 -13.87 4.71
C GLY A 235 10.73 -12.40 5.11
N CYS A 236 11.62 -11.72 4.41
CA CYS A 236 12.13 -10.40 4.75
C CYS A 236 12.22 -9.57 3.48
N LEU A 237 11.68 -8.36 3.54
CA LEU A 237 11.88 -7.30 2.57
C LEU A 237 12.65 -6.18 3.27
N MET A 238 13.67 -5.64 2.61
CA MET A 238 14.43 -4.49 3.12
C MET A 238 14.53 -3.40 2.06
N TRP A 239 14.65 -2.16 2.54
CA TRP A 239 14.82 -0.97 1.72
C TRP A 239 16.07 -0.21 2.14
N PHE A 240 16.91 0.17 1.17
CA PHE A 240 18.18 0.87 1.42
C PHE A 240 18.23 2.32 0.89
N GLY A 241 17.15 2.78 0.26
CA GLY A 241 17.07 4.10 -0.35
C GLY A 241 15.75 4.79 -0.03
N ASP A 242 15.39 5.76 -0.87
CA ASP A 242 14.12 6.48 -0.75
C ASP A 242 12.93 5.52 -0.86
N LEU A 243 11.98 5.68 0.06
CA LEU A 243 10.74 4.93 0.05
C LEU A 243 9.73 5.65 -0.86
N ILE A 244 9.41 5.04 -1.99
CA ILE A 244 8.54 5.63 -3.02
C ILE A 244 7.28 4.79 -3.15
N ASP A 245 6.15 5.45 -3.47
CA ASP A 245 4.86 4.80 -3.74
C ASP A 245 4.19 4.16 -2.51
N ILE A 246 4.44 4.75 -1.33
CA ILE A 246 3.72 4.41 -0.09
C ILE A 246 2.34 5.08 -0.08
N ARG A 247 1.35 4.27 0.26
CA ARG A 247 -0.03 4.71 0.46
C ARG A 247 -0.63 4.02 1.68
N GLU A 248 -1.35 4.76 2.51
CA GLU A 248 -2.17 4.22 3.59
C GLU A 248 -3.47 3.62 3.05
N CYS A 249 -3.81 2.42 3.52
CA CYS A 249 -5.10 1.79 3.24
C CYS A 249 -6.22 2.68 3.81
N PRO A 250 -7.16 3.16 2.98
CA PRO A 250 -8.27 3.97 3.47
C PRO A 250 -9.15 3.16 4.46
N PRO A 251 -9.79 3.84 5.43
CA PRO A 251 -10.76 3.21 6.32
C PRO A 251 -11.86 2.49 5.54
N GLY A 252 -12.26 1.30 6.00
CA GLY A 252 -13.27 0.47 5.35
C GLY A 252 -12.72 -0.50 4.29
N PHE A 253 -11.44 -0.40 3.94
CA PHE A 253 -10.72 -1.38 3.14
C PHE A 253 -9.81 -2.24 4.01
N ASN A 254 -9.38 -3.40 3.49
CA ASN A 254 -8.60 -4.39 4.24
C ASN A 254 -7.37 -4.89 3.47
N TRP A 255 -6.72 -3.99 2.73
CA TRP A 255 -5.49 -4.27 2.03
C TRP A 255 -4.26 -3.69 2.74
N GLY A 256 -3.10 -3.92 2.17
CA GLY A 256 -1.83 -3.47 2.72
C GLY A 256 -1.24 -4.43 3.74
N GLN A 257 -0.12 -4.02 4.30
CA GLN A 257 0.59 -4.72 5.36
C GLN A 257 1.44 -3.75 6.18
N ASP A 258 2.07 -4.28 7.22
CA ASP A 258 2.90 -3.50 8.10
C ASP A 258 4.32 -3.33 7.51
N ILE A 259 4.89 -2.14 7.67
CA ILE A 259 6.30 -1.86 7.44
C ILE A 259 6.92 -1.28 8.72
N PHE A 260 8.18 -1.60 8.97
CA PHE A 260 8.95 -1.12 10.09
C PHE A 260 9.97 -0.10 9.59
N LEU A 261 9.68 1.18 9.82
CA LEU A 261 10.49 2.30 9.38
C LEU A 261 11.59 2.59 10.41
N ARG A 262 12.84 2.65 9.97
CA ARG A 262 13.96 3.05 10.81
C ARG A 262 13.84 4.54 11.15
N VAL A 263 13.89 4.87 12.44
CA VAL A 263 13.76 6.24 12.93
C VAL A 263 14.68 6.50 14.12
N PRO A 264 15.04 7.77 14.40
CA PRO A 264 15.77 8.14 15.62
C PRO A 264 14.97 7.86 16.90
N ALA A 265 15.67 7.58 18.02
CA ALA A 265 15.09 7.34 19.36
C ALA A 265 13.97 8.31 19.75
N SER A 266 14.23 9.60 19.51
CA SER A 266 13.30 10.71 19.84
C SER A 266 11.92 10.57 19.20
N LYS A 267 11.79 9.78 18.13
CA LYS A 267 10.51 9.50 17.46
C LYS A 267 9.77 8.29 18.01
N LEU A 268 10.47 7.38 18.70
CA LEU A 268 9.89 6.22 19.38
C LEU A 268 9.25 6.63 20.71
N GLU A 269 9.90 7.53 21.46
CA GLU A 269 9.43 8.00 22.78
C GLU A 269 8.11 8.77 22.73
N LEU A 270 7.79 9.41 21.60
CA LEU A 270 6.50 10.09 21.41
C LEU A 270 5.30 9.13 21.52
N LYS A 271 5.49 7.83 21.28
CA LYS A 271 4.43 6.82 21.43
C LYS A 271 4.09 6.58 22.92
N HIS A 272 5.10 6.57 23.79
CA HIS A 272 4.93 6.41 25.23
C HIS A 272 4.35 7.66 25.90
N ARG A 273 4.78 8.85 25.44
CA ARG A 273 4.27 10.11 26.01
C ARG A 273 2.80 10.36 25.65
N VAL A 274 2.38 10.00 24.43
CA VAL A 274 0.97 10.14 24.02
C VAL A 274 0.06 9.09 24.64
N SER A 275 0.51 7.83 24.84
CA SER A 275 -0.30 6.85 25.57
C SER A 275 -0.46 7.22 27.04
N GLY A 276 0.60 7.72 27.69
CA GLY A 276 0.53 8.23 29.06
C GLY A 276 -0.41 9.42 29.21
N ILE A 277 -0.40 10.37 28.26
CA ILE A 277 -1.35 11.50 28.27
C ILE A 277 -2.79 11.01 28.07
N TYR A 278 -3.04 10.00 27.22
CA TYR A 278 -4.39 9.46 27.03
C TYR A 278 -4.91 8.73 28.27
N GLU A 279 -4.05 7.97 28.94
CA GLU A 279 -4.36 7.30 30.21
C GLU A 279 -4.63 8.34 31.31
N ASP A 280 -3.78 9.36 31.45
CA ASP A 280 -3.98 10.46 32.40
C ASP A 280 -5.26 11.25 32.12
N TRP A 281 -5.56 11.57 30.86
CA TRP A 281 -6.76 12.33 30.48
C TRP A 281 -8.03 11.51 30.65
N MET A 282 -7.99 10.21 30.36
CA MET A 282 -9.09 9.30 30.68
C MET A 282 -9.29 9.21 32.20
N PHE A 283 -8.22 9.06 32.98
CA PHE A 283 -8.30 8.96 34.43
C PHE A 283 -8.88 10.23 35.05
N GLU A 284 -8.39 11.42 34.66
CA GLU A 284 -8.92 12.72 35.08
C GLU A 284 -10.38 12.94 34.63
N SER A 285 -10.76 12.46 33.44
CA SER A 285 -12.15 12.51 32.99
C SER A 285 -13.06 11.58 33.80
N PHE A 286 -12.59 10.37 34.15
CA PHE A 286 -13.32 9.44 35.01
C PHE A 286 -13.46 9.97 36.44
N ILE A 287 -12.42 10.59 37.01
CA ILE A 287 -12.44 11.23 38.32
C ILE A 287 -13.45 12.38 38.35
N ASN A 288 -13.48 13.23 37.31
CA ASN A 288 -14.44 14.33 37.19
C ASN A 288 -15.89 13.84 36.97
N ILE A 289 -16.09 12.76 36.20
CA ILE A 289 -17.43 12.18 35.96
C ILE A 289 -17.98 11.50 37.23
N LEU A 290 -17.12 10.86 38.03
CA LEU A 290 -17.51 10.15 39.25
C LEU A 290 -17.52 11.04 40.50
N GLY A 291 -17.10 12.31 40.40
CA GLY A 291 -17.07 13.25 41.52
C GLY A 291 -16.16 12.79 42.67
N LEU A 292 -15.11 12.02 42.37
CA LEU A 292 -14.20 11.50 43.38
C LEU A 292 -13.12 12.54 43.67
N GLU A 293 -13.04 13.08 44.88
CA GLU A 293 -11.89 13.91 45.28
C GLU A 293 -10.63 13.05 45.36
N SER A 294 -9.59 13.43 44.60
CA SER A 294 -8.27 12.84 44.74
C SER A 294 -7.72 13.15 46.13
N ARG A 295 -7.74 12.17 47.04
CA ARG A 295 -6.90 12.24 48.24
C ARG A 295 -5.46 12.07 47.79
N LYS A 296 -4.71 13.18 47.71
CA LYS A 296 -3.25 13.12 47.74
C LYS A 296 -2.85 12.63 49.13
N GLU A 297 -2.44 11.36 49.23
CA GLU A 297 -1.62 10.93 50.36
C GLU A 297 -0.25 11.58 50.22
N GLU A 298 0.00 12.62 51.01
CA GLU A 298 1.36 13.06 51.30
C GLU A 298 2.06 11.93 52.06
N ALA A 299 2.93 11.20 51.37
CA ALA A 299 3.91 10.35 52.01
C ALA A 299 4.86 11.25 52.81
N SER A 300 4.62 11.28 54.12
CA SER A 300 5.50 11.90 55.11
C SER A 300 6.87 11.24 55.08
N THR A 301 7.90 12.07 54.94
CA THR A 301 9.26 11.76 55.39
C THR A 301 9.23 11.27 56.83
N VAL A 302 9.66 10.02 57.05
CA VAL A 302 10.05 9.52 58.36
C VAL A 302 11.57 9.45 58.38
N ASN A 303 12.11 10.05 59.44
CA ASN A 303 13.54 10.23 59.80
C ASN A 303 14.45 9.03 59.55
#